data_AF-A0A2D5V4X6-F1
#
_entry.id   AF-A0A2D5V4X6-F1
#
_cell.length_a   1.000
_cell.length_b   1.000
_cell.length_c   1.000
_cell.angle_alpha   90.00
_cell.angle_beta   90.00
_cell.angle_gamma   90.00
#
_symmetry.space_group_name_H-M   'P 1'
#
loop_
_entity.id
_entity.type
_entity.pdbx_description
1 polymer ?
#
loop_
_entity_poly.entity_id
_entity_poly.type
_entity_poly.pdbx_seq_one_letter_code
_entity_poly.pdbx_strand_id
1 'polypeptide(L)'
;MKEFNFKAIKNLAKVIGDGISKISPEDLHSVDIASLLNSSRLLNEKLIVLNYLLENRSKNNSTVKADSIIKESDKVEENQIDLIDVIVEEEAKSENPLISSSKHSKSINEIHSNSPQTSLADQFGQQSILDLNKEIGINERYLMTENLFAGDSKVCTDSIQRLNEFENLGQAKEFLKNELFEKYNWNSKSNHVKRLINLVERRYQN
;
A
#
# COMPACT_ATOMS: atom_id res chain seq x y z
N MET A 1 7.56 6.21 36.37
CA MET A 1 7.70 5.03 35.48
C MET A 1 6.30 4.44 35.34
N LYS A 2 5.53 4.76 34.28
CA LYS A 2 4.23 4.08 34.09
C LYS A 2 4.57 2.63 33.83
N GLU A 3 4.29 1.77 34.80
CA GLU A 3 4.54 0.33 34.71
C GLU A 3 3.93 -0.17 33.41
N PHE A 4 4.79 -0.44 32.43
CA PHE A 4 4.36 -1.14 31.25
C PHE A 4 3.80 -2.47 31.72
N ASN A 5 2.56 -2.77 31.35
CA ASN A 5 1.77 -3.82 32.01
C ASN A 5 2.20 -5.21 31.52
N PHE A 6 3.39 -5.66 31.95
CA PHE A 6 3.92 -7.00 31.71
C PHE A 6 2.99 -8.08 32.27
N LYS A 7 2.24 -7.74 33.34
CA LYS A 7 1.18 -8.59 33.90
C LYS A 7 0.07 -8.86 32.87
N ALA A 8 -0.31 -7.88 32.06
CA ALA A 8 -1.31 -8.05 31.01
C ALA A 8 -0.80 -8.92 29.85
N ILE A 9 0.46 -8.77 29.43
CA ILE A 9 1.08 -9.64 28.40
C ILE A 9 1.14 -11.08 28.90
N LYS A 10 1.59 -11.30 30.15
CA LYS A 10 1.65 -12.62 30.76
C LYS A 10 0.25 -13.26 30.88
N ASN A 11 -0.76 -12.48 31.24
CA ASN A 11 -2.14 -12.96 31.31
C ASN A 11 -2.68 -13.34 29.93
N LEU A 12 -2.41 -12.55 28.88
CA LEU A 12 -2.84 -12.87 27.51
C LEU A 12 -2.17 -14.13 26.98
N ALA A 13 -0.86 -14.29 27.21
CA ALA A 13 -0.14 -15.51 26.84
C ALA A 13 -0.73 -16.75 27.54
N LYS A 14 -1.12 -16.61 28.82
CA LYS A 14 -1.81 -17.67 29.56
C LYS A 14 -3.19 -17.99 28.98
N VAL A 15 -3.99 -16.98 28.67
CA VAL A 15 -5.33 -17.16 28.06
C VAL A 15 -5.25 -17.85 26.70
N ILE A 16 -4.25 -17.49 25.89
CA ILE A 16 -3.99 -18.14 24.60
C ILE A 16 -3.57 -19.59 24.81
N GLY A 17 -2.65 -19.88 25.73
CA GLY A 17 -2.21 -21.24 26.05
C GLY A 17 -3.35 -22.13 26.60
N ASP A 18 -4.16 -21.59 27.50
CA ASP A 18 -5.34 -22.26 28.06
C ASP A 18 -6.41 -22.49 26.98
N GLY A 19 -6.59 -21.54 26.05
CA GLY A 19 -7.51 -21.66 24.91
C GLY A 19 -7.06 -22.73 23.91
N ILE A 20 -5.78 -22.78 23.58
CA ILE A 20 -5.19 -23.81 22.71
C ILE A 20 -5.31 -25.19 23.36
N SER A 21 -5.11 -25.28 24.68
CA SER A 21 -5.22 -26.55 25.41
C SER A 21 -6.66 -27.08 25.48
N LYS A 22 -7.67 -26.21 25.32
CA LYS A 22 -9.09 -26.57 25.25
C LYS A 22 -9.55 -26.98 23.87
N ILE A 23 -8.79 -26.65 22.83
CA ILE A 23 -9.07 -27.08 21.45
C ILE A 23 -8.71 -28.57 21.34
N SER A 24 -9.68 -29.42 21.67
CA SER A 24 -9.65 -30.84 21.33
C SER A 24 -10.26 -31.03 19.95
N PRO A 25 -9.78 -32.02 19.15
CA PRO A 25 -10.23 -32.20 17.77
C PRO A 25 -11.73 -32.53 17.61
N GLU A 26 -12.44 -32.86 18.70
CA GLU A 26 -13.86 -33.26 18.66
C GLU A 26 -14.88 -32.14 18.91
N ASP A 27 -14.52 -31.02 19.56
CA ASP A 27 -15.46 -29.92 19.90
C ASP A 27 -14.91 -28.54 19.51
N LEU A 28 -14.55 -28.36 18.23
CA LEU A 28 -14.03 -27.09 17.73
C LEU A 28 -15.17 -26.13 17.35
N HIS A 29 -15.55 -25.23 18.27
CA HIS A 29 -16.49 -24.16 17.97
C HIS A 29 -15.77 -22.95 17.34
N SER A 30 -16.37 -22.40 16.28
CA SER A 30 -15.90 -21.17 15.60
C SER A 30 -15.68 -19.99 16.57
N VAL A 31 -16.47 -19.94 17.64
CA VAL A 31 -16.38 -18.90 18.69
C VAL A 31 -15.06 -18.98 19.47
N ASP A 32 -14.57 -20.19 19.75
CA ASP A 32 -13.33 -20.38 20.50
C ASP A 32 -12.10 -19.97 19.68
N ILE A 33 -12.12 -20.27 18.37
CA ILE A 33 -11.10 -19.81 17.43
C ILE A 33 -11.11 -18.29 17.33
N ALA A 34 -12.29 -17.67 17.20
CA ALA A 34 -12.40 -16.21 17.11
C ALA A 34 -11.87 -15.52 18.38
N SER A 35 -12.17 -16.07 19.57
CA SER A 35 -11.65 -15.58 20.84
C SER A 35 -10.12 -15.70 20.94
N LEU A 36 -9.56 -16.80 20.44
CA LEU A 36 -8.12 -17.02 20.39
C LEU A 36 -7.42 -16.04 19.43
N LEU A 37 -7.99 -15.82 18.25
CA LEU A 37 -7.49 -14.85 17.27
C LEU A 37 -7.49 -13.43 17.83
N ASN A 38 -8.57 -13.03 18.52
CA ASN A 38 -8.66 -11.73 19.17
C ASN A 38 -7.59 -11.57 20.27
N SER A 39 -7.39 -12.61 21.08
CA SER A 39 -6.37 -12.61 22.14
C SER A 39 -4.95 -12.52 21.57
N SER A 40 -4.68 -13.23 20.47
CA SER A 40 -3.42 -13.19 19.73
C SER A 40 -3.14 -11.81 19.14
N ARG A 41 -4.16 -11.18 18.54
CA ARG A 41 -4.07 -9.81 18.01
C ARG A 41 -3.71 -8.81 19.11
N LEU A 42 -4.38 -8.89 20.25
CA LEU A 42 -4.13 -8.00 21.38
C LEU A 42 -2.73 -8.19 21.98
N LEU A 43 -2.23 -9.43 22.00
CA LEU A 43 -0.84 -9.71 22.39
C LEU A 43 0.14 -9.04 21.43
N ASN A 44 -0.07 -9.20 20.12
CA ASN A 44 0.76 -8.59 19.08
C ASN A 44 0.80 -7.06 19.22
N GLU A 45 -0.35 -6.40 19.38
CA GLU A 45 -0.43 -4.95 19.59
C GLU A 45 0.41 -4.50 20.79
N LYS A 46 0.33 -5.23 21.91
CA LYS A 46 1.14 -4.93 23.11
C LYS A 46 2.63 -5.14 22.88
N LEU A 47 3.02 -6.18 22.14
CA LEU A 47 4.41 -6.44 21.79
C LEU A 47 4.98 -5.38 20.85
N ILE A 48 4.19 -4.89 19.90
CA ILE A 48 4.58 -3.77 19.02
C ILE A 48 4.86 -2.51 19.86
N VAL A 49 3.98 -2.17 20.80
CA VAL A 49 4.21 -1.03 21.70
C VAL A 49 5.46 -1.24 22.55
N LEU A 50 5.70 -2.45 23.06
CA LEU A 50 6.93 -2.77 23.80
C LEU A 50 8.17 -2.55 22.92
N ASN A 51 8.14 -3.05 21.69
CA ASN A 51 9.24 -2.90 20.74
C ASN A 51 9.53 -1.42 20.46
N TYR A 52 8.49 -0.63 20.21
CA TYR A 52 8.60 0.82 20.03
C TYR A 52 9.20 1.53 21.24
N LEU A 53 8.79 1.16 22.46
CA LEU A 53 9.35 1.73 23.69
C LEU A 53 10.81 1.34 23.91
N LEU A 54 11.22 0.12 23.51
CA LEU A 54 12.61 -0.32 23.55
C LEU A 54 13.47 0.45 22.55
N GLU A 55 12.99 0.61 21.32
CA GLU A 55 13.68 1.35 20.26
C GLU A 55 13.88 2.83 20.65
N ASN A 56 12.86 3.44 21.25
CA ASN A 56 12.94 4.80 21.76
C ASN A 56 13.88 4.94 22.98
N ARG A 57 13.98 3.92 23.84
CA ARG A 57 15.00 3.90 24.90
C ARG A 57 16.41 3.80 24.35
N SER A 58 16.62 3.01 23.30
CA SER A 58 17.91 2.89 22.62
C SER A 58 18.34 4.23 22.04
N LYS A 59 17.44 4.93 21.33
CA LYS A 59 17.70 6.26 20.75
C LYS A 59 18.02 7.33 21.81
N ASN A 60 17.37 7.29 22.97
CA ASN A 60 17.61 8.24 24.06
C ASN A 60 18.89 7.98 24.89
N ASN A 61 19.46 6.77 24.80
CA ASN A 61 20.70 6.41 25.49
C ASN A 61 21.97 6.61 24.63
N SER A 62 21.82 6.94 23.34
CA SER A 62 22.94 7.05 22.38
C SER A 62 23.60 8.44 22.28
N THR A 63 23.31 9.39 23.17
CA THR A 63 24.08 10.66 23.27
C THR A 63 25.29 10.58 24.21
N VAL A 64 25.62 9.42 24.78
CA VAL A 64 26.88 9.22 25.49
C VAL A 64 27.53 7.89 25.09
N LYS A 65 28.60 8.03 24.30
CA LYS A 65 29.66 7.07 23.91
C LYS A 65 29.41 6.20 22.66
N ALA A 66 30.25 6.50 21.68
CA ALA A 66 30.43 5.85 20.39
C ALA A 66 31.20 4.52 20.50
N ASP A 67 31.05 3.72 19.44
CA ASP A 67 31.86 2.58 18.96
C ASP A 67 31.89 1.33 19.87
N SER A 68 31.37 0.15 19.52
CA SER A 68 31.70 -0.64 18.32
C SER A 68 30.82 -1.92 18.25
N ILE A 69 30.40 -2.30 17.02
CA ILE A 69 30.09 -3.67 16.52
C ILE A 69 28.79 -4.30 17.10
N ILE A 70 27.73 -4.54 16.33
CA ILE A 70 27.59 -5.56 15.26
C ILE A 70 26.70 -5.02 14.12
N LYS A 71 27.26 -5.04 12.89
CA LYS A 71 26.53 -5.02 11.62
C LYS A 71 25.99 -6.43 11.34
N GLU A 72 24.93 -6.50 10.53
CA GLU A 72 24.29 -7.69 9.94
C GLU A 72 23.07 -8.27 10.68
N SER A 73 21.89 -7.91 10.17
CA SER A 73 20.91 -8.90 9.69
C SER A 73 19.91 -8.21 8.75
N ASP A 74 20.41 -7.66 7.64
CA ASP A 74 19.66 -7.75 6.39
C ASP A 74 19.96 -9.15 5.83
N LYS A 75 19.13 -10.13 6.22
CA LYS A 75 19.07 -11.43 5.55
C LYS A 75 17.69 -11.58 4.92
N VAL A 76 17.69 -11.23 3.64
CA VAL A 76 16.81 -11.72 2.59
C VAL A 76 16.60 -13.23 2.80
N GLU A 77 15.35 -13.67 2.88
CA GLU A 77 15.00 -15.09 2.76
C GLU A 77 15.34 -15.54 1.34
N GLU A 78 16.52 -16.15 1.23
CA GLU A 78 17.03 -16.84 0.07
C GLU A 78 16.23 -18.14 -0.13
N ASN A 79 15.15 -18.04 -0.89
CA ASN A 79 14.49 -19.17 -1.57
C ASN A 79 14.10 -18.79 -3.00
N GLN A 80 14.92 -17.96 -3.65
CA GLN A 80 14.92 -17.80 -5.10
C GLN A 80 16.24 -18.37 -5.60
N ILE A 81 16.15 -19.48 -6.31
CA ILE A 81 17.26 -20.07 -7.05
C ILE A 81 17.48 -19.14 -8.26
N ASP A 82 18.58 -18.40 -8.28
CA ASP A 82 19.01 -17.60 -9.43
C ASP A 82 19.33 -18.53 -10.61
N LEU A 83 18.40 -18.60 -11.57
CA LEU A 83 18.52 -19.34 -12.84
C LEU A 83 19.18 -18.51 -13.95
N ILE A 84 19.88 -17.41 -13.62
CA ILE A 84 20.42 -16.47 -14.61
C ILE A 84 21.85 -16.81 -15.07
N ASP A 85 22.57 -17.72 -14.41
CA ASP A 85 24.01 -17.92 -14.68
C ASP A 85 24.36 -19.02 -15.71
N VAL A 86 23.46 -19.35 -16.64
CA VAL A 86 23.69 -20.40 -17.67
C VAL A 86 23.60 -19.90 -19.12
N ILE A 87 23.40 -18.60 -19.36
CA ILE A 87 23.41 -18.09 -20.75
C ILE A 87 24.66 -17.24 -20.95
N VAL A 88 25.71 -17.95 -21.35
CA VAL A 88 26.92 -17.41 -21.99
C VAL A 88 26.50 -16.40 -23.07
N GLU A 89 27.06 -15.20 -22.96
CA GLU A 89 27.07 -14.19 -24.00
C GLU A 89 27.76 -14.75 -25.25
N GLU A 90 27.05 -14.82 -26.37
CA GLU A 90 27.67 -14.61 -27.68
C GLU A 90 26.96 -13.46 -28.39
N GLU A 91 27.74 -12.42 -28.64
CA GLU A 91 27.44 -11.32 -29.54
C GLU A 91 27.13 -11.83 -30.95
N ALA A 92 26.09 -11.31 -31.61
CA ALA A 92 26.19 -10.94 -33.02
C ALA A 92 25.03 -10.05 -33.48
N LYS A 93 25.43 -9.06 -34.25
CA LYS A 93 24.70 -7.94 -34.81
C LYS A 93 24.11 -8.33 -36.18
N SER A 94 22.93 -7.77 -36.48
CA SER A 94 22.37 -7.51 -37.83
C SER A 94 22.07 -8.69 -38.76
N GLU A 95 20.81 -8.79 -39.22
CA GLU A 95 20.40 -8.69 -40.64
C GLU A 95 18.94 -9.21 -40.82
N ASN A 96 18.08 -8.40 -41.46
CA ASN A 96 16.84 -8.86 -42.09
C ASN A 96 17.21 -9.55 -43.42
N PRO A 97 16.50 -10.60 -43.90
CA PRO A 97 15.26 -10.36 -44.65
C PRO A 97 14.18 -11.49 -44.66
N LEU A 98 12.92 -11.05 -44.69
CA LEU A 98 11.81 -11.38 -45.61
C LEU A 98 11.47 -12.85 -46.05
N ILE A 99 10.15 -13.13 -45.98
CA ILE A 99 9.27 -14.07 -46.73
C ILE A 99 9.29 -15.57 -46.34
N SER A 100 8.15 -16.08 -45.84
CA SER A 100 7.23 -16.91 -46.64
C SER A 100 6.04 -17.45 -45.83
N SER A 101 4.89 -17.38 -46.50
CA SER A 101 3.57 -17.84 -46.12
C SER A 101 3.50 -19.31 -45.72
N SER A 102 2.90 -19.60 -44.56
CA SER A 102 2.01 -20.76 -44.42
C SER A 102 1.05 -20.55 -43.25
N LYS A 103 -0.18 -21.02 -43.43
CA LYS A 103 -1.27 -20.97 -42.45
C LYS A 103 -0.80 -21.57 -41.12
N HIS A 104 -0.62 -20.74 -40.10
CA HIS A 104 -0.58 -21.21 -38.73
C HIS A 104 -1.78 -20.60 -38.02
N SER A 105 -2.69 -21.45 -37.54
CA SER A 105 -3.53 -21.11 -36.39
C SER A 105 -2.64 -20.42 -35.37
N LYS A 106 -2.93 -19.16 -35.04
CA LYS A 106 -2.18 -18.41 -34.03
C LYS A 106 -1.93 -19.36 -32.86
N SER A 107 -0.67 -19.65 -32.59
CA SER A 107 -0.32 -20.51 -31.48
C SER A 107 -0.92 -19.89 -30.23
N ILE A 108 -1.43 -20.70 -29.30
CA ILE A 108 -1.90 -20.25 -27.99
C ILE A 108 -0.90 -19.24 -27.40
N ASN A 109 0.40 -19.47 -27.60
CA ASN A 109 1.48 -18.59 -27.21
C ASN A 109 1.45 -17.17 -27.84
N GLU A 110 1.08 -17.03 -29.12
CA GLU A 110 0.93 -15.73 -29.79
C GLU A 110 -0.33 -14.97 -29.35
N ILE A 111 -1.39 -15.68 -28.97
CA ILE A 111 -2.63 -15.08 -28.47
C ILE A 111 -2.40 -14.51 -27.06
N HIS A 112 -1.62 -15.22 -26.22
CA HIS A 112 -1.27 -14.76 -24.89
C HIS A 112 -0.20 -13.65 -24.88
N SER A 113 0.73 -13.65 -25.83
CA SER A 113 1.79 -12.63 -25.92
C SER A 113 1.29 -11.25 -26.37
N ASN A 114 0.19 -11.21 -27.14
CA ASN A 114 -0.42 -9.96 -27.62
C ASN A 114 -1.63 -9.50 -26.80
N SER A 115 -2.03 -10.27 -25.78
CA SER A 115 -2.98 -9.77 -24.80
C SER A 115 -2.24 -8.75 -23.94
N PRO A 116 -2.71 -7.50 -23.82
CA PRO A 116 -2.18 -6.62 -22.79
C PRO A 116 -2.45 -7.35 -21.48
N GLN A 117 -1.41 -7.93 -20.87
CA GLN A 117 -1.49 -8.42 -19.51
C GLN A 117 -1.72 -7.19 -18.64
N THR A 118 -2.98 -6.75 -18.55
CA THR A 118 -3.41 -5.86 -17.49
C THR A 118 -3.16 -6.70 -16.24
N SER A 119 -2.10 -6.38 -15.51
CA SER A 119 -1.85 -7.06 -14.24
C SER A 119 -3.11 -6.92 -13.38
N LEU A 120 -3.40 -7.87 -12.50
CA LEU A 120 -4.52 -7.70 -11.55
C LEU A 120 -4.41 -6.35 -10.80
N ALA A 121 -3.20 -5.84 -10.61
CA ALA A 121 -2.91 -4.49 -10.11
C ALA A 121 -3.43 -3.37 -11.03
N ASP A 122 -3.28 -3.48 -12.35
CA ASP A 122 -3.83 -2.53 -13.32
C ASP A 122 -5.36 -2.58 -13.34
N GLN A 123 -5.93 -3.78 -13.17
CA GLN A 123 -7.38 -3.97 -13.08
C GLN A 123 -7.98 -3.31 -11.82
N PHE A 124 -7.27 -3.35 -10.68
CA PHE A 124 -7.65 -2.60 -9.48
C PHE A 124 -7.44 -1.08 -9.64
N GLY A 125 -6.39 -0.65 -10.36
CA GLY A 125 -6.16 0.76 -10.69
C GLY A 125 -7.24 1.36 -11.60
N GLN A 126 -7.89 0.55 -12.42
CA GLN A 126 -8.93 0.96 -13.38
C GLN A 126 -10.36 0.91 -12.84
N GLN A 127 -10.58 0.61 -11.55
CA GLN A 127 -11.93 0.69 -11.00
C GLN A 127 -12.44 2.13 -11.06
N SER A 128 -13.60 2.32 -11.70
CA SER A 128 -14.26 3.62 -11.75
C SER A 128 -14.68 4.05 -10.36
N ILE A 129 -14.35 5.29 -10.04
CA ILE A 129 -14.71 5.89 -8.78
C ILE A 129 -16.11 6.48 -8.93
N LEU A 130 -17.08 5.97 -8.16
CA LEU A 130 -18.43 6.53 -8.12
C LEU A 130 -18.47 7.84 -7.32
N ASP A 131 -17.72 7.90 -6.22
CA ASP A 131 -17.70 9.04 -5.29
C ASP A 131 -16.29 9.30 -4.77
N LEU A 132 -15.73 10.46 -5.13
CA LEU A 132 -14.39 10.89 -4.69
C LEU A 132 -14.27 10.96 -3.17
N ASN A 133 -15.35 11.31 -2.45
CA ASN A 133 -15.32 11.42 -0.99
C ASN A 133 -15.18 10.06 -0.31
N LYS A 134 -15.67 8.97 -0.93
CA LYS A 134 -15.57 7.62 -0.39
C LYS A 134 -14.23 6.97 -0.68
N GLU A 135 -13.63 7.30 -1.83
CA GLU A 135 -12.33 6.78 -2.25
C GLU A 135 -11.18 7.42 -1.44
N ILE A 136 -11.30 8.69 -1.08
CA ILE A 136 -10.27 9.40 -0.31
C ILE A 136 -10.34 8.98 1.16
N GLY A 137 -9.32 8.26 1.62
CA GLY A 137 -9.21 7.84 3.02
C GLY A 137 -9.04 9.02 3.99
N ILE A 138 -9.37 8.81 5.27
CA ILE A 138 -9.29 9.84 6.31
C ILE A 138 -7.91 10.51 6.40
N ASN A 139 -6.84 9.72 6.22
CA ASN A 139 -5.46 10.20 6.27
C ASN A 139 -5.10 11.01 5.02
N GLU A 140 -5.49 10.54 3.83
CA GLU A 140 -5.27 11.28 2.59
C GLU A 140 -6.01 12.63 2.61
N ARG A 141 -7.24 12.66 3.12
CA ARG A 141 -8.01 13.89 3.28
C ARG A 141 -7.32 14.88 4.22
N TYR A 142 -6.77 14.40 5.35
CA TYR A 142 -6.01 15.23 6.27
C TYR A 142 -4.77 15.83 5.59
N LEU A 143 -4.01 14.99 4.88
CA LEU A 143 -2.81 15.43 4.14
C LEU A 143 -3.15 16.45 3.04
N MET A 144 -4.24 16.23 2.30
CA MET A 144 -4.72 17.19 1.30
C MET A 144 -5.16 18.50 1.95
N THR A 145 -5.87 18.45 3.06
CA THR A 145 -6.32 19.65 3.78
C THR A 145 -5.13 20.51 4.21
N GLU A 146 -4.12 19.89 4.81
CA GLU A 146 -2.93 20.60 5.29
C GLU A 146 -2.07 21.14 4.14
N ASN A 147 -1.81 20.33 3.11
CA ASN A 147 -0.86 20.69 2.05
C ASN A 147 -1.47 21.47 0.88
N LEU A 148 -2.79 21.35 0.65
CA LEU A 148 -3.47 21.96 -0.49
C LEU A 148 -4.42 23.08 -0.07
N PHE A 149 -5.10 22.95 1.07
CA PHE A 149 -6.15 23.89 1.47
C PHE A 149 -5.76 24.76 2.68
N ALA A 150 -4.46 24.84 2.99
CA ALA A 150 -3.91 25.61 4.10
C ALA A 150 -4.55 25.29 5.47
N GLY A 151 -4.96 24.03 5.68
CA GLY A 151 -5.58 23.56 6.91
C GLY A 151 -7.10 23.71 6.97
N ASP A 152 -7.76 24.29 5.95
CA ASP A 152 -9.22 24.44 5.96
C ASP A 152 -9.93 23.16 5.48
N SER A 153 -10.41 22.38 6.46
CA SER A 153 -11.13 21.13 6.20
C SER A 153 -12.48 21.33 5.51
N LYS A 154 -13.15 22.48 5.70
CA LYS A 154 -14.44 22.76 5.06
C LYS A 154 -14.22 22.97 3.57
N VAL A 155 -13.27 23.85 3.22
CA VAL A 155 -12.98 24.14 1.81
C VAL A 155 -12.47 22.89 1.08
N CYS A 156 -11.67 22.05 1.74
CA CYS A 156 -11.26 20.77 1.15
C CYS A 156 -12.48 19.88 0.81
N THR A 157 -13.42 19.75 1.74
CA THR A 157 -14.62 18.91 1.56
C THR A 157 -15.54 19.48 0.48
N ASP A 158 -15.79 20.80 0.51
CA ASP A 158 -16.60 21.49 -0.49
C ASP A 158 -15.99 21.38 -1.89
N SER A 159 -14.66 21.50 -2.00
CA SER A 159 -13.95 21.39 -3.27
C SER A 159 -14.00 19.96 -3.83
N ILE A 160 -13.84 18.94 -2.97
CA ILE A 160 -13.94 17.54 -3.37
C ILE A 160 -15.39 17.20 -3.75
N GLN A 161 -16.38 17.71 -3.02
CA GLN A 161 -17.79 17.54 -3.38
C GLN A 161 -18.10 18.18 -4.74
N ARG A 162 -17.63 19.40 -4.98
CA ARG A 162 -17.82 20.08 -6.26
C ARG A 162 -17.14 19.34 -7.42
N LEU A 163 -15.94 18.80 -7.18
CA LEU A 163 -15.28 17.87 -8.11
C LEU A 163 -16.08 16.60 -8.34
N ASN A 164 -16.85 16.15 -7.34
CA ASN A 164 -17.76 15.03 -7.45
C ASN A 164 -19.11 15.38 -8.11
N GLU A 165 -19.40 16.66 -8.37
CA GLU A 165 -20.65 17.09 -9.00
C GLU A 165 -20.51 17.36 -10.50
N PHE A 166 -19.30 17.60 -11.02
CA PHE A 166 -19.14 17.84 -12.46
C PHE A 166 -19.49 16.59 -13.27
N GLU A 167 -20.01 16.82 -14.49
CA GLU A 167 -20.42 15.76 -15.42
C GLU A 167 -19.27 15.30 -16.32
N ASN A 168 -18.30 16.18 -16.58
CA ASN A 168 -17.23 15.93 -17.53
C ASN A 168 -15.84 16.18 -16.92
N LEU A 169 -14.86 15.36 -17.31
CA LEU A 169 -13.45 15.52 -16.94
C LEU A 169 -12.92 16.92 -17.27
N GLY A 170 -13.33 17.49 -18.41
CA GLY A 170 -12.90 18.81 -18.85
C GLY A 170 -13.26 19.91 -17.84
N GLN A 171 -14.50 19.91 -17.35
CA GLN A 171 -14.97 20.87 -16.35
C GLN A 171 -14.24 20.71 -15.02
N ALA A 172 -14.02 19.47 -14.57
CA ALA A 172 -13.29 19.21 -13.34
C ALA A 172 -11.81 19.66 -13.43
N LYS A 173 -11.15 19.45 -14.58
CA LYS A 173 -9.78 19.92 -14.83
C LYS A 173 -9.68 21.44 -14.91
N GLU A 174 -10.69 22.08 -15.49
CA GLU A 174 -10.77 23.55 -15.55
C GLU A 174 -10.97 24.14 -14.15
N PHE A 175 -11.87 23.59 -13.34
CA PHE A 175 -12.05 24.00 -11.94
C PHE A 175 -10.79 23.83 -11.11
N LEU A 176 -10.06 22.71 -11.27
CA LEU A 176 -8.76 22.52 -10.64
C LEU A 176 -7.80 23.66 -11.02
N LYS A 177 -7.60 23.91 -12.32
CA LYS A 177 -6.62 24.90 -12.80
C LYS A 177 -7.00 26.35 -12.49
N ASN A 178 -8.26 26.72 -12.70
CA ASN A 178 -8.69 28.11 -12.63
C ASN A 178 -9.04 28.54 -11.20
N GLU A 179 -9.64 27.65 -10.39
CA GLU A 179 -9.99 28.01 -9.01
C GLU A 179 -8.92 27.56 -8.03
N LEU A 180 -8.57 26.27 -8.04
CA LEU A 180 -7.76 25.69 -6.96
C LEU A 180 -6.27 26.05 -7.10
N PHE A 181 -5.71 25.96 -8.31
CA PHE A 181 -4.33 26.34 -8.57
C PHE A 181 -4.11 27.85 -8.39
N GLU A 182 -5.01 28.72 -8.86
CA GLU A 182 -4.85 30.17 -8.67
C GLU A 182 -5.06 30.59 -7.21
N LYS A 183 -6.07 30.06 -6.52
CA LYS A 183 -6.42 30.47 -5.15
C LYS A 183 -5.37 30.04 -4.12
N TYR A 184 -4.79 28.85 -4.29
CA TYR A 184 -3.88 28.25 -3.30
C TYR A 184 -2.44 28.13 -3.79
N ASN A 185 -2.15 28.60 -5.01
CA ASN A 185 -0.82 28.55 -5.63
C ASN A 185 -0.18 27.15 -5.54
N TRP A 186 -0.95 26.12 -5.90
CA TRP A 186 -0.55 24.74 -5.75
C TRP A 186 0.72 24.42 -6.54
N ASN A 187 1.64 23.69 -5.89
CA ASN A 187 2.83 23.19 -6.55
C ASN A 187 2.50 21.94 -7.37
N SER A 188 2.53 22.03 -8.70
CA SER A 188 2.30 20.89 -9.62
C SER A 188 3.26 19.71 -9.42
N LYS A 189 4.40 19.92 -8.75
CA LYS A 189 5.36 18.85 -8.40
C LYS A 189 4.96 18.09 -7.13
N SER A 190 4.04 18.63 -6.32
CA SER A 190 3.58 17.99 -5.09
C SER A 190 2.87 16.68 -5.37
N ASN A 191 3.21 15.65 -4.60
CA ASN A 191 2.56 14.34 -4.69
C ASN A 191 1.06 14.42 -4.37
N HIS A 192 0.65 15.32 -3.48
CA HIS A 192 -0.76 15.50 -3.10
C HIS A 192 -1.60 16.05 -4.25
N VAL A 193 -1.05 17.00 -5.03
CA VAL A 193 -1.72 17.56 -6.21
C VAL A 193 -1.87 16.48 -7.29
N LYS A 194 -0.79 15.76 -7.60
CA LYS A 194 -0.82 14.66 -8.58
C LYS A 194 -1.81 13.57 -8.20
N ARG A 195 -1.88 13.23 -6.92
CA ARG A 195 -2.84 12.26 -6.38
C ARG A 195 -4.28 12.71 -6.59
N LEU A 196 -4.59 13.97 -6.25
CA LEU A 196 -5.94 14.53 -6.47
C LEU A 196 -6.32 14.52 -7.96
N ILE A 197 -5.41 14.92 -8.85
CA ILE A 197 -5.64 14.89 -10.29
C ILE A 197 -5.89 13.45 -10.76
N ASN A 198 -5.10 12.48 -10.31
CA ASN A 198 -5.27 11.08 -10.67
C ASN A 198 -6.62 10.51 -10.21
N LEU A 199 -7.07 10.87 -8.99
CA LEU A 199 -8.40 10.48 -8.50
C LEU A 199 -9.52 11.07 -9.35
N VAL A 200 -9.41 12.34 -9.74
CA VAL A 200 -10.37 12.99 -10.65
C VAL A 200 -10.35 12.32 -12.02
N GLU A 201 -9.18 12.02 -12.58
CA GLU A 201 -9.06 11.30 -13.86
C GLU A 201 -9.72 9.92 -13.80
N ARG A 202 -9.41 9.11 -12.78
CA ARG A 202 -10.02 7.77 -12.58
C ARG A 202 -11.54 7.81 -12.44
N ARG A 203 -12.10 8.89 -11.91
CA ARG A 203 -13.56 9.07 -11.80
C ARG A 203 -14.24 9.16 -13.18
N TYR A 204 -13.64 9.91 -14.11
CA TYR A 204 -14.24 10.22 -15.41
C TYR A 204 -13.64 9.42 -16.58
N GLN A 205 -12.78 8.44 -16.31
CA GLN A 205 -12.13 7.63 -17.34
C GLN A 205 -12.99 6.47 -17.85
N ASN A 206 -14.26 6.40 -17.42
CA ASN A 206 -15.26 5.43 -17.88
C ASN A 206 -16.39 6.08 -18.66
#